data_AF-A0A1T1E613-F1
#
_entry.id   AF-A0A1T1E613-F1
#
_cell.length_a   1.000
_cell.length_b   1.000
_cell.length_c   1.000
_cell.angle_alpha   90.00
_cell.angle_beta   90.00
_cell.angle_gamma   90.00
#
_symmetry.space_group_name_H-M   'P 1'
#
loop_
_entity.id
_entity.type
_entity.pdbx_description
1 polymer ?
#
loop_
_entity_poly.entity_id
_entity_poly.type
_entity_poly.pdbx_seq_one_letter_code
_entity_poly.pdbx_strand_id
1 'polypeptide(L)'
;MMVFTKLFTEYGLPDAIRTDNGTPFASLSLAGLTKLSVWWLKLGIRLERIEPGKPQQNGRHERMHRTLKQETALPPRSSLEEQQKAFDEFQYEYNCIRPHEALKNTFPKSYYKESLRTFPSVLPEAYYPTNVVVTPVNDLGNIYFAGHRIFLSSALADESVGLEDISDRHVRIIFHKAALGVIDTFTGKVLQYKNPMPIH
;
A
#
# COMPACT_ATOMS: atom_id res chain seq x y z
N MET A 1 9.88 0.11 7.04
CA MET A 1 8.93 -0.94 7.47
C MET A 1 8.65 -0.90 8.97
N MET A 2 9.65 -0.69 9.84
CA MET A 2 9.48 -0.65 11.31
C MET A 2 8.29 0.19 11.84
N VAL A 3 8.07 1.40 11.31
CA VAL A 3 6.94 2.25 11.73
C VAL A 3 5.59 1.58 11.45
N PHE A 4 5.41 0.97 10.28
CA PHE A 4 4.18 0.27 9.93
C PHE A 4 4.03 -1.03 10.70
N THR A 5 5.12 -1.73 11.00
CA THR A 5 5.08 -2.91 11.88
C THR A 5 4.53 -2.54 13.26
N LYS A 6 5.06 -1.49 13.90
CA LYS A 6 4.55 -1.02 15.19
C LYS A 6 3.07 -0.63 15.09
N LEU A 7 2.70 0.12 14.05
CA LEU A 7 1.32 0.54 13.81
C LEU A 7 0.36 -0.66 13.67
N PHE A 8 0.72 -1.68 12.88
CA PHE A 8 -0.13 -2.84 12.67
C PHE A 8 -0.18 -3.76 13.90
N THR A 9 0.89 -3.82 14.70
CA THR A 9 0.87 -4.54 15.98
C THR A 9 -0.09 -3.88 16.97
N GLU A 10 -0.12 -2.55 17.02
CA GLU A 10 -0.93 -1.79 17.98
C GLU A 10 -2.40 -1.69 17.57
N TYR A 11 -2.69 -1.47 16.28
CA TYR A 11 -4.03 -1.14 15.79
C TYR A 11 -4.65 -2.20 14.87
N GLY A 12 -3.90 -3.26 14.57
CA GLY A 12 -4.28 -4.28 13.60
C GLY A 12 -4.03 -3.87 12.14
N LEU A 13 -4.27 -4.81 11.23
CA LEU A 13 -4.11 -4.65 9.79
C LEU A 13 -5.34 -4.01 9.15
N PRO A 14 -5.19 -2.92 8.38
CA PRO A 14 -6.31 -2.35 7.64
C PRO A 14 -6.68 -3.22 6.42
N ASP A 15 -7.91 -3.07 5.92
CA ASP A 15 -8.33 -3.70 4.68
C ASP A 15 -7.74 -3.05 3.43
N ALA A 16 -7.54 -1.73 3.48
CA ALA A 16 -6.92 -0.96 2.43
C ALA A 16 -6.07 0.17 3.02
N ILE A 17 -4.97 0.50 2.33
CA ILE A 17 -4.19 1.71 2.57
C ILE A 17 -4.35 2.61 1.36
N ARG A 18 -4.78 3.83 1.64
CA ARG A 18 -4.88 4.87 0.63
C ARG A 18 -3.65 5.77 0.66
N THR A 19 -2.93 5.88 -0.46
CA THR A 19 -1.73 6.71 -0.58
C THR A 19 -1.82 7.70 -1.72
N ASP A 20 -0.93 8.69 -1.70
CA ASP A 20 -0.61 9.46 -2.89
C ASP A 20 0.21 8.62 -3.89
N ASN A 21 0.54 9.23 -5.03
CA ASN A 21 1.37 8.64 -6.07
C ASN A 21 2.87 8.98 -5.88
N GLY A 22 3.27 9.46 -4.70
CA GLY A 22 4.65 9.81 -4.41
C GLY A 22 5.50 8.62 -3.96
N THR A 23 6.81 8.75 -4.04
CA THR A 23 7.73 7.85 -3.33
C THR A 23 7.59 8.08 -1.82
N PRO A 24 7.61 7.03 -0.97
CA PRO A 24 7.90 5.61 -1.23
C PRO A 24 6.68 4.73 -1.54
N PHE A 25 5.50 5.31 -1.82
CA PHE A 25 4.23 4.58 -1.99
C PHE A 25 3.93 4.14 -3.43
N ALA A 26 4.51 4.83 -4.40
CA ALA A 26 4.46 4.50 -5.80
C ALA A 26 5.84 4.61 -6.47
N SER A 27 6.02 3.86 -7.56
CA SER A 27 7.17 3.97 -8.46
C SER A 27 6.72 3.90 -9.92
N LEU A 28 7.67 3.96 -10.85
CA LEU A 28 7.44 3.73 -12.28
C LEU A 28 7.51 2.23 -12.67
N SER A 29 7.64 1.32 -11.70
CA SER A 29 7.65 -0.12 -11.99
C SER A 29 6.23 -0.65 -12.23
N LEU A 30 6.10 -1.94 -12.60
CA LEU A 30 4.81 -2.59 -12.84
C LEU A 30 3.81 -2.30 -11.70
N ALA A 31 2.60 -1.86 -12.04
CA ALA A 31 1.56 -1.46 -11.08
C ALA A 31 2.00 -0.38 -10.07
N GLY A 32 3.07 0.35 -10.37
CA GLY A 32 3.74 1.29 -9.49
C GLY A 32 4.29 0.65 -8.21
N LEU A 33 4.65 -0.62 -8.22
CA LEU A 33 5.07 -1.33 -7.01
C LEU A 33 6.35 -0.74 -6.39
N THR A 34 6.37 -0.66 -5.07
CA THR A 34 7.55 -0.47 -4.24
C THR A 34 7.71 -1.67 -3.31
N LYS A 35 8.90 -1.87 -2.72
CA LYS A 35 9.11 -2.93 -1.71
C LYS A 35 8.11 -2.81 -0.54
N LEU A 36 7.72 -1.59 -0.18
CA LEU A 36 6.69 -1.35 0.84
C LEU A 36 5.31 -1.85 0.37
N SER A 37 4.93 -1.53 -0.87
CA SER A 37 3.65 -1.96 -1.44
C SER A 37 3.56 -3.48 -1.61
N VAL A 38 4.67 -4.14 -1.98
CA VAL A 38 4.74 -5.60 -2.06
C VAL A 38 4.49 -6.20 -0.68
N TRP A 39 5.15 -5.69 0.36
CA TRP A 39 4.92 -6.13 1.73
C TRP A 39 3.46 -5.95 2.19
N TRP A 40 2.81 -4.84 1.83
CA TRP A 40 1.38 -4.64 2.09
C TRP A 40 0.48 -5.64 1.36
N LEU A 41 0.76 -5.95 0.09
CA LEU A 41 0.02 -6.96 -0.66
C LEU A 41 0.18 -8.36 -0.03
N LYS A 42 1.37 -8.71 0.48
CA LYS A 42 1.61 -9.97 1.22
C LYS A 42 0.77 -10.07 2.49
N LEU A 43 0.56 -8.95 3.18
CA LEU A 43 -0.33 -8.85 4.34
C LEU A 43 -1.82 -8.86 3.97
N GLY A 44 -2.16 -8.92 2.68
CA GLY A 44 -3.53 -8.84 2.19
C GLY A 44 -4.15 -7.45 2.40
N ILE A 45 -3.34 -6.40 2.40
CA ILE A 45 -3.79 -5.01 2.43
C ILE A 45 -3.96 -4.54 0.99
N ARG A 46 -5.15 -4.03 0.65
CA ARG A 46 -5.40 -3.44 -0.67
C ARG A 46 -4.75 -2.07 -0.80
N LEU A 47 -4.30 -1.74 -2.01
CA LEU A 47 -3.65 -0.47 -2.30
C LEU A 47 -4.58 0.43 -3.10
N GLU A 48 -4.95 1.55 -2.50
CA GLU A 48 -5.81 2.55 -3.13
C GLU A 48 -4.98 3.81 -3.41
N ARG A 49 -4.78 4.16 -4.67
CA ARG A 49 -4.10 5.42 -5.01
C ARG A 49 -5.11 6.48 -5.38
N ILE A 50 -4.85 7.72 -4.96
CA ILE A 50 -5.61 8.87 -5.42
C ILE A 50 -5.46 9.04 -6.94
N GLU A 51 -6.50 9.57 -7.57
CA GLU A 51 -6.46 9.82 -9.01
C GLU A 51 -5.46 10.95 -9.33
N PRO A 52 -4.63 10.78 -10.39
CA PRO A 52 -3.73 11.83 -10.85
C PRO A 52 -4.50 13.13 -11.14
N GLY A 53 -4.03 14.25 -10.60
CA GLY A 53 -4.65 15.56 -10.82
C GLY A 53 -5.86 15.87 -9.94
N LYS A 54 -6.20 15.02 -8.95
CA LYS A 54 -7.27 15.31 -7.96
C LYS A 54 -6.70 15.52 -6.54
N PRO A 55 -5.92 16.59 -6.29
CA PRO A 55 -5.35 16.87 -4.97
C PRO A 55 -6.42 17.09 -3.88
N GLN A 56 -7.67 17.40 -4.27
CA GLN A 56 -8.78 17.52 -3.33
C GLN A 56 -9.04 16.20 -2.55
N GLN A 57 -8.73 15.04 -3.14
CA GLN A 57 -8.88 13.75 -2.47
C GLN A 57 -7.97 13.58 -1.25
N ASN A 58 -6.87 14.35 -1.17
CA ASN A 58 -5.97 14.36 -0.03
C ASN A 58 -6.09 15.65 0.82
N GLY A 59 -7.04 16.53 0.50
CA GLY A 59 -7.13 17.86 1.11
C GLY A 59 -7.35 17.85 2.62
N ARG A 60 -8.05 16.85 3.15
CA ARG A 60 -8.24 16.70 4.61
C ARG A 60 -6.94 16.30 5.31
N HIS A 61 -6.19 15.37 4.73
CA HIS A 61 -4.90 14.93 5.27
C HIS A 61 -3.88 16.07 5.25
N GLU A 62 -3.82 16.81 4.13
CA GLU A 62 -2.92 17.94 3.96
C GLU A 62 -3.25 19.09 4.93
N ARG A 63 -4.55 19.35 5.17
CA ARG A 63 -4.98 20.33 6.17
C ARG A 63 -4.57 19.90 7.58
N MET A 64 -4.78 18.64 7.94
CA MET A 64 -4.37 18.11 9.24
C MET A 64 -2.85 18.24 9.45
N HIS A 65 -2.05 17.89 8.44
CA HIS A 65 -0.60 18.06 8.48
C HIS A 65 -0.16 19.51 8.67
N ARG A 66 -0.87 20.46 8.03
CA ARG A 66 -0.59 21.88 8.20
C ARG A 66 -0.89 22.35 9.63
N THR A 67 -2.03 21.97 10.17
CA THR A 67 -2.45 22.30 11.54
C THR A 67 -1.48 21.70 12.57
N LEU A 68 -1.09 20.44 12.39
CA LEU A 68 -0.07 19.78 13.21
C LEU A 68 1.22 20.60 13.24
N LYS A 69 1.77 20.94 12.06
CA LYS A 69 3.02 21.72 11.98
C LYS A 69 2.90 23.09 12.67
N GLN A 70 1.78 23.77 12.50
CA GLN A 70 1.53 25.07 13.12
C GLN A 70 1.46 24.98 14.64
N GLU A 71 0.84 23.93 15.19
CA GLU A 71 0.62 23.82 16.62
C GLU A 71 1.81 23.18 17.37
N THR A 72 2.58 22.32 16.72
CA THR A 72 3.62 21.53 17.40
C THR A 72 5.05 21.86 16.97
N ALA A 73 5.27 22.37 15.76
CA ALA A 73 6.60 22.47 15.15
C ALA A 73 6.98 23.88 14.67
N LEU A 74 6.16 24.89 14.97
CA LEU A 74 6.39 26.29 14.61
C LEU A 74 6.14 27.21 15.83
N PRO A 75 7.16 27.52 16.64
CA PRO A 75 8.55 27.04 16.55
C PRO A 75 8.71 25.58 17.01
N PRO A 76 9.78 24.88 16.57
CA PRO A 76 10.11 23.56 17.09
C PRO A 76 10.48 23.66 18.58
N ARG A 77 10.23 22.57 19.32
CA ARG A 77 10.57 22.47 20.75
C ARG A 77 12.08 22.33 20.97
N SER A 78 12.51 22.56 22.20
CA SER A 78 13.93 22.65 22.55
C SER A 78 14.65 21.31 22.58
N SER A 79 13.89 20.21 22.73
CA SER A 79 14.38 18.83 22.69
C SER A 79 13.44 17.91 21.91
N LEU A 80 13.95 16.72 21.53
CA LEU A 80 13.15 15.69 20.86
C LEU A 80 12.06 15.14 21.79
N GLU A 81 12.33 15.04 23.09
CA GLU A 81 11.38 14.59 24.09
C GLU A 81 10.21 15.58 24.22
N GLU A 82 10.50 16.88 24.28
CA GLU A 82 9.45 17.92 24.30
C GLU A 82 8.65 17.95 22.99
N GLN A 83 9.33 17.73 21.86
CA GLN A 83 8.69 17.67 20.55
C GLN A 83 7.74 16.48 20.44
N GLN A 84 8.15 15.31 20.95
CA GLN A 84 7.30 14.12 21.01
C GLN A 84 6.09 14.36 21.92
N LYS A 85 6.30 14.95 23.10
CA LYS A 85 5.20 15.29 24.01
C LYS A 85 4.18 16.21 23.35
N ALA A 86 4.64 17.22 22.60
CA ALA A 86 3.75 18.11 21.86
C ALA A 86 2.94 17.36 20.76
N PHE A 87 3.54 16.36 20.11
CA PHE A 87 2.83 15.51 19.16
C PHE A 87 1.78 14.62 19.83
N ASP A 88 2.10 14.05 21.00
CA ASP A 88 1.18 13.19 21.75
C ASP A 88 -0.03 13.99 22.27
N GLU A 89 0.22 15.19 22.80
CA GLU A 89 -0.82 16.13 23.23
C GLU A 89 -1.73 16.54 22.06
N PHE A 90 -1.14 16.92 20.92
CA PHE A 90 -1.90 17.22 19.71
C PHE A 90 -2.75 16.03 19.26
N GLN A 91 -2.19 14.82 19.25
CA GLN A 91 -2.91 13.61 18.85
C GLN A 91 -4.12 13.36 19.75
N TYR A 92 -3.97 13.52 21.06
CA TYR A 92 -5.06 13.39 22.01
C TYR A 92 -6.13 14.46 21.79
N GLU A 93 -5.74 15.73 21.68
CA GLU A 93 -6.68 16.83 21.45
C GLU A 93 -7.46 16.65 20.15
N TYR A 94 -6.75 16.37 19.04
CA TYR A 94 -7.34 16.22 17.72
C TYR A 94 -8.37 15.08 17.66
N ASN A 95 -8.08 13.96 18.33
CA ASN A 95 -8.91 12.75 18.26
C ASN A 95 -10.02 12.71 19.31
N CYS A 96 -9.84 13.34 20.47
CA CYS A 96 -10.72 13.17 21.63
C CYS A 96 -11.41 14.46 22.12
N ILE A 97 -10.87 15.65 21.81
CA ILE A 97 -11.35 16.92 22.35
C ILE A 97 -11.88 17.87 21.26
N ARG A 98 -11.22 17.92 20.11
CA ARG A 98 -11.57 18.86 19.02
C ARG A 98 -12.73 18.29 18.19
N PRO A 99 -13.91 18.93 18.16
CA PRO A 99 -15.00 18.51 17.29
C PRO A 99 -14.66 18.82 15.83
N HIS A 100 -15.06 17.94 14.91
CA HIS A 100 -14.83 18.14 13.47
C HIS A 100 -16.17 18.34 12.75
N GLU A 101 -16.32 19.45 12.03
CA GLU A 101 -17.53 19.74 11.24
C GLU A 101 -17.84 18.63 10.24
N ALA A 102 -16.80 18.08 9.61
CA ALA A 102 -16.92 16.94 8.68
C ALA A 102 -17.48 15.66 9.34
N LEU A 103 -17.47 15.60 10.68
CA LEU A 103 -18.01 14.52 11.50
C LEU A 103 -19.28 14.97 12.25
N LYS A 104 -19.98 16.00 11.78
CA LYS A 104 -21.15 16.59 12.45
C LYS A 104 -20.84 17.09 13.86
N ASN A 105 -19.66 17.70 14.04
CA ASN A 105 -19.17 18.24 15.31
C ASN A 105 -18.94 17.18 16.41
N THR A 106 -18.58 15.97 16.03
CA THR A 106 -18.13 14.94 16.99
C THR A 106 -16.64 14.65 16.85
N PHE A 107 -16.12 13.74 17.68
CA PHE A 107 -14.70 13.41 17.76
C PHE A 107 -14.31 12.24 16.84
N PRO A 108 -13.12 12.26 16.23
CA PRO A 108 -12.62 11.16 15.42
C PRO A 108 -12.58 9.82 16.17
N LYS A 109 -12.19 9.83 17.45
CA LYS A 109 -12.12 8.62 18.27
C LYS A 109 -13.46 7.88 18.37
N SER A 110 -14.59 8.59 18.31
CA SER A 110 -15.93 8.00 18.39
C SER A 110 -16.30 7.15 17.17
N TYR A 111 -15.68 7.39 16.01
CA TYR A 111 -15.89 6.58 14.80
C TYR A 111 -14.80 5.53 14.58
N TYR A 112 -13.67 5.68 15.27
CA TYR A 112 -12.58 4.74 15.15
C TYR A 112 -12.96 3.38 15.73
N LYS A 113 -12.69 2.32 14.96
CA LYS A 113 -12.80 0.94 15.40
C LYS A 113 -11.47 0.26 15.10
N GLU A 114 -10.96 -0.46 16.08
CA GLU A 114 -9.77 -1.28 15.91
C GLU A 114 -10.03 -2.36 14.85
N SER A 115 -8.99 -2.70 14.09
CA SER A 115 -9.10 -3.77 13.13
C SER A 115 -9.12 -5.12 13.85
N LEU A 116 -10.04 -5.99 13.44
CA LEU A 116 -10.08 -7.37 13.92
C LEU A 116 -8.98 -8.24 13.32
N ARG A 117 -8.30 -7.75 12.27
CA ARG A 117 -7.19 -8.46 11.63
C ARG A 117 -5.90 -8.17 12.39
N THR A 118 -5.33 -9.17 13.02
CA THR A 118 -4.07 -9.03 13.75
C THR A 118 -2.87 -9.02 12.81
N PHE A 119 -1.79 -8.35 13.20
CA PHE A 119 -0.52 -8.42 12.48
C PHE A 119 0.12 -9.81 12.70
N PRO A 120 0.39 -10.60 11.65
CA PRO A 120 0.87 -11.95 11.81
C PRO A 120 2.37 -11.98 12.14
N SER A 121 2.81 -12.97 12.93
CA SER A 121 4.22 -13.19 13.25
C SER A 121 5.03 -13.72 12.07
N VAL A 122 4.37 -14.37 11.11
CA VAL A 122 4.92 -14.88 9.86
C VAL A 122 4.07 -14.35 8.70
N LEU A 123 4.71 -13.89 7.62
CA LEU A 123 3.96 -13.40 6.47
C LEU A 123 3.15 -14.54 5.83
N PRO A 124 1.87 -14.31 5.47
CA PRO A 124 1.07 -15.31 4.78
C PRO A 124 1.72 -15.70 3.45
N GLU A 125 1.76 -17.00 3.15
CA GLU A 125 2.14 -17.47 1.82
C GLU A 125 1.04 -17.14 0.80
N ALA A 126 1.44 -16.90 -0.44
CA ALA A 126 0.49 -16.69 -1.53
C ALA A 126 -0.17 -18.03 -1.89
N TYR A 127 -1.49 -18.12 -1.75
CA TYR A 127 -2.26 -19.24 -2.26
C TYR A 127 -2.79 -18.91 -3.65
N TYR A 128 -2.36 -19.68 -4.65
CA TYR A 128 -2.87 -19.57 -6.02
C TYR A 128 -3.73 -20.80 -6.35
N PRO A 129 -4.89 -20.62 -7.00
CA PRO A 129 -5.69 -21.73 -7.52
C PRO A 129 -4.89 -22.63 -8.48
N THR A 130 -5.32 -23.88 -8.65
CA THR A 130 -4.64 -24.88 -9.49
C THR A 130 -4.58 -24.52 -10.98
N ASN A 131 -5.43 -23.62 -11.46
CA ASN A 131 -5.42 -23.11 -12.83
C ASN A 131 -4.44 -21.94 -13.05
N VAL A 132 -3.64 -21.59 -12.04
CA VAL A 132 -2.66 -20.51 -12.10
C VAL A 132 -1.26 -21.11 -12.08
N VAL A 133 -0.46 -20.79 -13.10
CA VAL A 133 0.94 -21.20 -13.17
C VAL A 133 1.77 -20.28 -12.27
N VAL A 134 2.47 -20.83 -11.30
CA VAL A 134 3.32 -20.06 -10.40
C VAL A 134 4.75 -20.06 -10.93
N THR A 135 5.33 -18.87 -11.12
CA THR A 135 6.73 -18.70 -11.52
C THR A 135 7.49 -17.86 -10.49
N PRO A 136 8.72 -18.26 -10.12
CA PRO A 136 9.59 -17.42 -9.32
C PRO A 136 10.06 -16.22 -10.13
N VAL A 137 10.22 -15.09 -9.44
CA VAL A 137 10.86 -13.89 -9.94
C VAL A 137 12.30 -13.89 -9.45
N ASN A 138 13.26 -13.71 -10.36
CA ASN A 138 14.67 -13.68 -9.97
C ASN A 138 15.04 -12.43 -9.15
N ASP A 139 16.27 -12.41 -8.64
CA ASP A 139 16.90 -11.31 -7.90
C ASP A 139 16.85 -9.95 -8.62
N LEU A 140 16.82 -9.97 -9.96
CA LEU A 140 16.70 -8.78 -10.79
C LEU A 140 15.26 -8.37 -11.12
N GLY A 141 14.25 -9.08 -10.64
CA GLY A 141 12.83 -8.77 -10.89
C GLY A 141 12.27 -9.30 -12.22
N ASN A 142 12.92 -10.30 -12.82
CA ASN A 142 12.51 -10.91 -14.09
C ASN A 142 11.89 -12.29 -13.91
N ILE A 143 11.03 -12.66 -14.86
CA ILE A 143 10.55 -14.02 -15.07
C ILE A 143 10.95 -14.52 -16.46
N TYR A 144 10.97 -15.84 -16.62
CA TYR A 144 11.10 -16.49 -17.92
C TYR A 144 9.77 -17.20 -18.23
N PHE A 145 9.06 -16.73 -19.26
CA PHE A 145 7.74 -17.25 -19.61
C PHE A 145 7.50 -17.16 -21.12
N ALA A 146 6.89 -18.19 -21.71
CA ALA A 146 6.62 -18.31 -23.14
C ALA A 146 7.85 -18.03 -24.04
N GLY A 147 9.06 -18.43 -23.61
CA GLY A 147 10.31 -18.19 -24.36
C GLY A 147 10.87 -16.76 -24.24
N HIS A 148 10.22 -15.88 -23.47
CA HIS A 148 10.64 -14.50 -23.27
C HIS A 148 11.19 -14.28 -21.85
N ARG A 149 12.22 -13.42 -21.75
CA ARG A 149 12.65 -12.83 -20.47
C ARG A 149 11.86 -11.54 -20.24
N ILE A 150 11.02 -11.52 -19.22
CA ILE A 150 10.08 -10.42 -18.95
C ILE A 150 10.44 -9.77 -17.62
N PHE A 151 10.78 -8.48 -17.65
CA PHE A 151 10.99 -7.69 -16.44
C PHE A 151 9.64 -7.27 -15.85
N LEU A 152 9.41 -7.61 -14.58
CA LEU A 152 8.21 -7.21 -13.85
C LEU A 152 8.51 -6.00 -12.96
N SER A 153 9.29 -6.19 -11.90
CA SER A 153 9.71 -5.14 -10.99
C SER A 153 10.78 -5.67 -10.05
N SER A 154 11.81 -4.87 -9.77
CA SER A 154 12.78 -5.18 -8.71
C SER A 154 12.13 -5.26 -7.32
N ALA A 155 10.95 -4.66 -7.14
CA ALA A 155 10.17 -4.81 -5.92
C ALA A 155 9.74 -6.28 -5.67
N LEU A 156 9.54 -7.04 -6.74
CA LEU A 156 9.13 -8.45 -6.71
C LEU A 156 10.32 -9.43 -6.73
N ALA A 157 11.57 -8.94 -6.65
CA ALA A 157 12.73 -9.82 -6.55
C ALA A 157 12.57 -10.82 -5.39
N ASP A 158 12.87 -12.09 -5.68
CA ASP A 158 12.75 -13.25 -4.78
C ASP A 158 11.31 -13.60 -4.35
N GLU A 159 10.31 -13.04 -5.02
CA GLU A 159 8.90 -13.41 -4.83
C GLU A 159 8.41 -14.39 -5.91
N SER A 160 7.24 -14.97 -5.71
CA SER A 160 6.56 -15.79 -6.73
C SER A 160 5.26 -15.13 -7.19
N VAL A 161 5.06 -15.08 -8.50
CA VAL A 161 3.86 -14.53 -9.12
C VAL A 161 3.04 -15.64 -9.76
N GLY A 162 1.73 -15.50 -9.69
CA GLY A 162 0.78 -16.32 -10.42
C GLY A 162 0.57 -15.79 -11.83
N LEU A 163 0.45 -16.69 -12.79
CA LEU A 163 0.15 -16.44 -14.19
C LEU A 163 -1.15 -17.16 -14.53
N GLU A 164 -2.20 -16.39 -14.80
CA GLU A 164 -3.53 -16.90 -15.12
C GLU A 164 -3.86 -16.63 -16.59
N ASP A 165 -4.21 -17.68 -17.33
CA ASP A 165 -4.62 -17.54 -18.73
C ASP A 165 -5.95 -16.76 -18.83
N ILE A 166 -5.93 -15.67 -19.60
CA ILE A 166 -7.14 -14.92 -19.96
C ILE A 166 -7.62 -15.35 -21.36
N SER A 167 -6.68 -15.64 -22.25
CA SER A 167 -6.89 -16.13 -23.61
C SER A 167 -5.61 -16.80 -24.11
N ASP A 168 -5.64 -17.43 -25.28
CA ASP A 168 -4.47 -18.10 -25.89
C ASP A 168 -3.22 -17.18 -26.03
N ARG A 169 -3.42 -15.86 -26.04
CA ARG A 169 -2.35 -14.86 -26.19
C ARG A 169 -2.07 -14.03 -24.93
N HIS A 170 -3.00 -13.98 -23.99
CA HIS A 170 -2.92 -13.03 -22.87
C HIS A 170 -2.97 -13.74 -21.54
N VAL A 171 -2.00 -13.41 -20.69
CA VAL A 171 -1.84 -14.00 -19.36
C VAL A 171 -1.81 -12.90 -18.31
N ARG A 172 -2.68 -12.99 -17.30
CA ARG A 172 -2.73 -12.05 -16.19
C ARG A 172 -1.60 -12.36 -15.21
N ILE A 173 -0.89 -11.33 -14.79
CA ILE A 173 0.08 -11.43 -13.70
C ILE A 173 -0.67 -11.16 -12.39
N ILE A 174 -0.60 -12.11 -11.47
CA ILE A 174 -1.24 -12.06 -10.16
C ILE A 174 -0.15 -12.12 -9.08
N PHE A 175 -0.31 -11.29 -8.05
CA PHE A 175 0.48 -11.36 -6.84
C PHE A 175 -0.43 -11.29 -5.61
N HIS A 176 -0.45 -12.37 -4.83
CA HIS A 176 -1.45 -12.58 -3.77
C HIS A 176 -2.88 -12.33 -4.29
N LYS A 177 -3.58 -11.34 -3.73
CA LYS A 177 -4.97 -10.98 -4.10
C LYS A 177 -5.04 -9.76 -5.01
N ALA A 178 -4.00 -9.50 -5.81
CA ALA A 178 -3.98 -8.39 -6.75
C ALA A 178 -3.44 -8.78 -8.12
N ALA A 179 -4.11 -8.33 -9.18
CA ALA A 179 -3.62 -8.37 -10.54
C ALA A 179 -2.72 -7.15 -10.82
N LEU A 180 -1.56 -7.40 -11.43
CA LEU A 180 -0.52 -6.39 -11.66
C LEU A 180 -0.46 -5.90 -13.12
N GLY A 181 -0.91 -6.73 -14.05
CA GLY A 181 -0.87 -6.44 -15.48
C GLY A 181 -1.16 -7.68 -16.31
N VAL A 182 -0.96 -7.56 -17.62
CA VAL A 182 -1.19 -8.64 -18.59
C VAL A 182 0.03 -8.80 -19.49
N ILE A 183 0.51 -10.03 -19.65
CA ILE A 183 1.55 -10.42 -20.59
C ILE A 183 0.90 -10.78 -21.92
N ASP A 184 1.44 -10.26 -23.02
CA ASP A 184 1.23 -10.79 -24.37
C ASP A 184 2.28 -11.88 -24.65
N THR A 185 1.85 -13.13 -24.71
CA THR A 185 2.74 -14.30 -24.82
C THR A 185 3.48 -14.38 -26.14
N PHE A 186 3.00 -13.71 -27.19
CA PHE A 186 3.64 -13.69 -28.50
C PHE A 186 4.78 -12.66 -28.57
N THR A 187 4.63 -11.52 -27.88
CA THR A 187 5.62 -10.44 -27.94
C THR A 187 6.50 -10.34 -26.69
N GLY A 188 6.10 -10.99 -25.59
CA GLY A 188 6.72 -10.86 -24.27
C GLY A 188 6.49 -9.48 -23.62
N LYS A 189 5.66 -8.61 -24.21
CA LYS A 189 5.37 -7.28 -23.66
C LYS A 189 4.35 -7.36 -22.53
N VAL A 190 4.49 -6.47 -21.55
CA VAL A 190 3.57 -6.35 -20.41
C VAL A 190 2.72 -5.09 -20.56
N LEU A 191 1.40 -5.27 -20.64
CA LEU A 191 0.42 -4.22 -20.42
C LEU A 191 0.32 -3.97 -18.92
N GLN A 192 0.95 -2.88 -18.47
CA GLN A 192 1.04 -2.55 -17.06
C GLN A 192 -0.25 -1.89 -16.58
N TYR A 193 -0.78 -2.34 -15.44
CA TYR A 193 -1.81 -1.57 -14.75
C TYR A 193 -1.16 -0.38 -14.05
N LYS A 194 -1.94 0.70 -13.86
CA LYS A 194 -1.46 1.87 -13.09
C LYS A 194 -1.33 1.53 -11.60
N ASN A 195 -2.23 0.70 -11.10
CA ASN A 195 -2.31 0.24 -9.71
C ASN A 195 -2.61 -1.25 -9.68
N PRO A 196 -2.22 -1.97 -8.60
CA PRO A 196 -2.65 -3.34 -8.40
C PRO A 196 -4.18 -3.39 -8.30
N MET A 197 -4.81 -4.22 -9.12
CA MET A 197 -6.27 -4.38 -9.12
C MET A 197 -6.66 -5.53 -8.19
N PRO A 198 -7.52 -5.32 -7.18
CA PRO A 198 -7.97 -6.41 -6.31
C PRO A 198 -8.65 -7.52 -7.13
N ILE A 199 -8.34 -8.77 -6.79
CA ILE A 199 -9.05 -9.95 -7.28
C ILE A 199 -9.81 -10.60 -6.12
N HIS A 200 -10.99 -11.14 -6.41
CA HIS A 200 -11.90 -11.73 -5.43
C HIS A 200 -11.61 -13.22 -5.21
#